data_AF-A0A2M6V532-F1
#
_entry.id   AF-A0A2M6V532-F1
#
_cell.length_a   1.000
_cell.length_b   1.000
_cell.length_c   1.000
_cell.angle_alpha   90.00
_cell.angle_beta   90.00
_cell.angle_gamma   90.00
#
_symmetry.space_group_name_H-M   'P 1'
#
loop_
_entity.id
_entity.type
_entity.pdbx_description
1 polymer ?
#
loop_
_entity_poly.entity_id
_entity_poly.type
_entity_poly.pdbx_seq_one_letter_code
_entity_poly.pdbx_strand_id
1 'polypeptide(L)'
;MKTSNDHTPQVPHLGPTTTDYFFLAFLALVLVAVTWLGIKNYGEGLKTETSKLNGETWAAWMTEAGTTRFDENTKHPACKGGVKPGADAKPDAPGTWGACLKYLMTETELKDLVNPFFKEPPKLIAQCVPSDRSTPGAIVIEDLMPTPAGSALPFVASQLVEADPIDYKMQLRITVCDKGGYPIKITELEF
;
A
#
# COMPACT_ATOMS: atom_id res chain seq x y z
N MET A 1 -53.05 72.84 18.68
CA MET A 1 -51.64 73.10 18.30
C MET A 1 -50.78 72.03 18.94
N LYS A 2 -50.00 71.32 18.12
CA LYS A 2 -48.94 70.33 18.40
C LYS A 2 -49.30 69.06 19.20
N THR A 3 -49.42 67.99 18.41
CA THR A 3 -49.30 66.56 18.73
C THR A 3 -48.09 66.27 19.63
N SER A 4 -48.34 65.63 20.76
CA SER A 4 -47.32 65.00 21.60
C SER A 4 -47.38 63.50 21.34
N ASN A 5 -46.51 62.99 20.47
CA ASN A 5 -46.28 61.55 20.37
C ASN A 5 -44.99 61.23 21.12
N ASP A 6 -45.20 60.55 22.24
CA ASP A 6 -44.23 59.92 23.13
C ASP A 6 -43.10 59.24 22.35
N HIS A 7 -41.86 59.62 22.63
CA HIS A 7 -40.68 58.87 22.20
C HIS A 7 -40.22 58.01 23.38
N THR A 8 -40.79 56.80 23.48
CA THR A 8 -40.27 55.78 24.38
C THR A 8 -38.86 55.40 23.89
N PRO A 9 -37.80 55.56 24.69
CA PRO A 9 -36.46 55.16 24.27
C PRO A 9 -36.44 53.63 24.08
N GLN A 10 -36.28 53.18 22.84
CA GLN A 10 -35.95 51.78 22.58
C GLN A 10 -34.58 51.51 23.21
N VAL A 11 -34.57 50.78 24.32
CA VAL A 11 -33.33 50.27 24.91
C VAL A 11 -32.67 49.37 23.85
N PRO A 12 -31.46 49.70 23.36
CA PRO A 12 -30.78 48.85 22.40
C PRO A 12 -30.55 47.48 23.03
N HIS A 13 -31.02 46.41 22.39
CA HIS A 13 -30.74 45.07 22.86
C HIS A 13 -29.25 44.78 22.63
N LEU A 14 -28.42 45.01 23.65
CA LEU A 14 -26.96 44.83 23.60
C LEU A 14 -26.50 43.36 23.75
N GLY A 15 -27.45 42.41 23.80
CA GLY A 15 -27.19 40.97 23.93
C GLY A 15 -27.44 40.18 22.65
N PRO A 16 -26.86 38.96 22.51
CA PRO A 16 -27.01 38.13 21.33
C PRO A 16 -28.48 37.84 21.04
N THR A 17 -28.86 37.95 19.78
CA THR A 17 -30.19 37.60 19.30
C THR A 17 -30.34 36.08 19.22
N THR A 18 -31.58 35.59 19.16
CA THR A 18 -31.84 34.15 18.96
C THR A 18 -31.17 33.63 17.67
N THR A 19 -31.11 34.45 16.63
CA THR A 19 -30.40 34.14 15.38
C THR A 19 -28.91 33.96 15.60
N ASP A 20 -28.29 34.80 16.45
CA ASP A 20 -26.87 34.67 16.79
C ASP A 20 -26.58 33.34 17.52
N TYR A 21 -27.47 32.90 18.42
CA TYR A 21 -27.34 31.60 19.07
C TYR A 21 -27.44 30.43 18.09
N PHE A 22 -28.37 30.47 17.12
CA PHE A 22 -28.44 29.45 16.07
C PHE A 22 -27.20 29.46 15.18
N PHE A 23 -26.70 30.64 14.82
CA PHE A 23 -25.48 30.78 14.02
C PHE A 23 -24.26 30.20 14.76
N LEU A 24 -24.09 30.52 16.04
CA LEU A 24 -22.99 29.99 16.86
C LEU A 24 -23.10 28.47 17.04
N ALA A 25 -24.30 27.93 17.26
CA ALA A 25 -24.52 26.49 17.33
C ALA A 25 -24.18 25.80 15.99
N PHE A 26 -24.55 26.42 14.87
CA PHE A 26 -24.19 25.93 13.55
C PHE A 26 -22.67 25.95 13.33
N LEU A 27 -21.99 27.03 13.70
CA LEU A 27 -20.52 27.10 13.61
C LEU A 27 -19.85 26.00 14.46
N ALA A 28 -20.33 25.78 15.69
CA ALA A 28 -19.82 24.72 16.55
C ALA A 28 -20.02 23.33 15.91
N LEU A 29 -21.19 23.08 15.30
CA LEU A 29 -21.46 21.84 14.58
C LEU A 29 -20.51 21.66 13.40
N VAL A 30 -20.30 22.70 12.59
CA VAL A 30 -19.37 22.66 11.45
C VAL A 30 -17.95 22.35 11.94
N LEU A 31 -17.48 22.97 13.03
CA LEU A 31 -16.17 22.68 13.60
C LEU A 31 -16.02 21.21 14.02
N VAL A 32 -17.03 20.65 14.71
CA VAL A 32 -17.04 19.23 15.08
C VAL A 32 -17.00 18.34 13.84
N ALA A 33 -17.79 18.66 12.80
CA ALA A 33 -17.86 17.87 11.58
C ALA A 33 -16.52 17.86 10.82
N VAL A 34 -15.84 19.02 10.70
CA VAL A 34 -14.54 19.08 10.02
C VAL A 34 -13.43 18.39 10.82
N THR A 35 -13.42 18.52 12.16
CA THR A 35 -12.46 17.80 13.00
C THR A 35 -12.65 16.29 12.88
N TRP A 36 -13.90 15.82 12.88
CA TRP A 36 -14.22 14.40 12.69
C TRP A 36 -13.76 13.88 11.33
N LEU A 37 -14.02 14.65 10.25
CA LEU A 37 -13.56 14.32 8.92
C LEU A 37 -12.02 14.26 8.85
N GLY A 38 -11.33 15.18 9.52
CA GLY A 38 -9.88 15.19 9.64
C GLY A 38 -9.32 13.92 10.28
N ILE A 39 -9.89 13.50 11.42
CA ILE A 39 -9.49 12.26 12.12
C ILE A 39 -9.67 11.03 11.21
N LYS A 40 -10.81 10.94 10.52
CA LYS A 40 -11.08 9.86 9.57
C LYS A 40 -10.07 9.82 8.43
N ASN A 41 -9.81 10.97 7.80
CA ASN A 41 -8.87 11.05 6.68
C ASN A 41 -7.43 10.73 7.12
N TYR A 42 -7.02 11.20 8.30
CA TYR A 42 -5.72 10.88 8.87
C TYR A 42 -5.55 9.37 9.13
N GLY A 43 -6.55 8.74 9.75
CA GLY A 43 -6.52 7.30 10.01
C GLY A 43 -6.46 6.46 8.72
N GLU A 44 -7.14 6.91 7.65
CA GLU A 44 -7.05 6.27 6.34
C GLU A 44 -5.69 6.49 5.67
N GLY A 45 -5.08 7.67 5.85
CA GLY A 45 -3.72 7.95 5.39
C GLY A 45 -2.68 7.06 6.06
N LEU A 46 -2.81 6.83 7.37
CA LEU A 46 -1.91 5.92 8.11
C LEU A 46 -1.92 4.49 7.56
N LYS A 47 -3.08 3.98 7.12
CA LYS A 47 -3.14 2.65 6.50
C LYS A 47 -2.30 2.58 5.24
N THR A 48 -2.38 3.61 4.39
CA THR A 48 -1.55 3.68 3.17
C THR A 48 -0.07 3.73 3.51
N GLU A 49 0.34 4.53 4.50
CA GLU A 49 1.74 4.59 4.95
C GLU A 49 2.23 3.25 5.51
N THR A 50 1.44 2.59 6.37
CA THR A 50 1.79 1.25 6.86
C THR A 50 1.92 0.24 5.72
N SER A 51 1.04 0.28 4.71
CA SER A 51 1.18 -0.58 3.54
C SER A 51 2.46 -0.30 2.74
N LYS A 52 2.89 0.97 2.62
CA LYS A 52 4.18 1.31 2.00
C LYS A 52 5.34 0.73 2.81
N LEU A 53 5.32 0.89 4.13
CA LEU A 53 6.34 0.33 5.02
C LEU A 53 6.44 -1.20 4.89
N ASN A 54 5.31 -1.89 4.72
CA ASN A 54 5.32 -3.33 4.41
C ASN A 54 6.07 -3.60 3.09
N GLY A 55 5.76 -2.84 2.04
CA GLY A 55 6.46 -2.93 0.75
C GLY A 55 7.97 -2.61 0.85
N GLU A 56 8.35 -1.64 1.67
CA GLU A 56 9.76 -1.31 1.95
C GLU A 56 10.46 -2.43 2.73
N THR A 57 9.75 -3.07 3.66
CA THR A 57 10.27 -4.24 4.39
C THR A 57 10.52 -5.41 3.43
N TRP A 58 9.59 -5.67 2.52
CA TRP A 58 9.78 -6.63 1.42
C TRP A 58 11.00 -6.28 0.56
N ALA A 59 11.13 -5.01 0.19
CA ALA A 59 12.26 -4.53 -0.61
C ALA A 59 13.61 -4.69 0.10
N ALA A 60 13.68 -4.34 1.39
CA ALA A 60 14.89 -4.50 2.19
C ALA A 60 15.30 -5.97 2.30
N TRP A 61 14.32 -6.83 2.63
CA TRP A 61 14.55 -8.27 2.73
C TRP A 61 15.04 -8.86 1.41
N MET A 62 14.35 -8.55 0.29
CA MET A 62 14.74 -9.05 -1.04
C MET A 62 16.11 -8.54 -1.47
N THR A 63 16.42 -7.28 -1.19
CA THR A 63 17.74 -6.71 -1.51
C THR A 63 18.84 -7.45 -0.74
N GLU A 64 18.67 -7.69 0.57
CA GLU A 64 19.65 -8.44 1.36
C GLU A 64 19.80 -9.88 0.86
N ALA A 65 18.69 -10.59 0.68
CA ALA A 65 18.69 -11.97 0.22
C ALA A 65 19.30 -12.10 -1.20
N GLY A 66 19.02 -11.16 -2.10
CA GLY A 66 19.55 -11.11 -3.47
C GLY A 66 21.08 -11.07 -3.52
N THR A 67 21.74 -10.44 -2.53
CA THR A 67 23.21 -10.37 -2.51
C THR A 67 23.91 -11.71 -2.27
N THR A 68 23.25 -12.66 -1.60
CA THR A 68 23.87 -13.94 -1.18
C THR A 68 23.17 -15.18 -1.72
N ARG A 69 22.08 -15.04 -2.48
CA ARG A 69 21.29 -16.21 -2.92
C ARG A 69 21.99 -17.11 -3.94
N PHE A 70 23.07 -16.66 -4.58
CA PHE A 70 23.89 -17.49 -5.46
C PHE A 70 25.09 -18.14 -4.75
N ASP A 71 25.30 -17.82 -3.46
CA ASP A 71 26.36 -18.41 -2.68
C ASP A 71 26.04 -19.88 -2.36
N GLU A 72 27.09 -20.70 -2.19
CA GLU A 72 26.92 -22.12 -1.86
C GLU A 72 26.15 -22.31 -0.55
N ASN A 73 26.40 -21.43 0.44
CA ASN A 73 25.85 -21.46 1.80
C ASN A 73 24.84 -20.33 2.09
N THR A 74 24.00 -19.98 1.11
CA THR A 74 22.96 -18.95 1.32
C THR A 74 22.10 -19.25 2.56
N LYS A 75 21.78 -18.21 3.32
CA LYS A 75 20.90 -18.31 4.51
C LYS A 75 19.47 -18.71 4.17
N HIS A 76 19.06 -18.53 2.92
CA HIS A 76 17.70 -18.74 2.44
C HIS A 76 17.67 -19.82 1.35
N PRO A 77 17.81 -21.12 1.71
CA PRO A 77 17.98 -22.20 0.73
C PRO A 77 16.78 -22.35 -0.21
N ALA A 78 15.57 -21.99 0.22
CA ALA A 78 14.37 -22.02 -0.61
C ALA A 78 14.36 -20.96 -1.72
N CYS A 79 15.12 -19.86 -1.54
CA CYS A 79 15.25 -18.76 -2.49
C CYS A 79 16.60 -18.77 -3.23
N LYS A 80 17.32 -19.91 -3.18
CA LYS A 80 18.65 -20.06 -3.77
C LYS A 80 18.59 -19.93 -5.30
N GLY A 81 19.43 -19.04 -5.84
CA GLY A 81 19.64 -18.88 -7.28
C GLY A 81 20.49 -20.00 -7.89
N GLY A 82 20.47 -20.13 -9.22
CA GLY A 82 21.24 -21.15 -9.95
C GLY A 82 20.69 -22.58 -9.88
N VAL A 83 19.63 -22.81 -9.10
CA VAL A 83 18.91 -24.09 -9.07
C VAL A 83 17.83 -24.07 -10.14
N LYS A 84 18.08 -24.73 -11.26
CA LYS A 84 17.09 -24.82 -12.34
C LYS A 84 15.99 -25.81 -11.96
N PRO A 85 14.72 -25.37 -11.86
CA PRO A 85 13.61 -26.30 -11.65
C PRO A 85 13.45 -27.21 -12.88
N GLY A 86 12.95 -28.44 -12.67
CA GLY A 86 12.62 -29.35 -13.76
C GLY A 86 11.53 -28.78 -14.68
N ALA A 87 11.46 -29.24 -15.93
CA ALA A 87 10.50 -28.72 -16.93
C ALA A 87 9.02 -28.82 -16.49
N ASP A 88 8.70 -29.83 -15.68
CA ASP A 88 7.36 -30.07 -15.10
C ASP A 88 7.33 -29.78 -13.58
N ALA A 89 8.19 -28.86 -13.13
CA ALA A 89 8.29 -28.51 -11.73
C ALA A 89 6.96 -27.97 -11.18
N LYS A 90 6.56 -28.51 -10.04
CA LYS A 90 5.41 -28.01 -9.29
C LYS A 90 5.77 -26.68 -8.61
N PRO A 91 4.78 -25.84 -8.28
CA PRO A 91 4.96 -24.58 -7.54
C PRO A 91 5.81 -24.63 -6.27
N ASP A 92 5.93 -25.79 -5.63
CA ASP A 92 6.68 -26.01 -4.40
C ASP A 92 8.04 -26.69 -4.63
N ALA A 93 8.43 -26.89 -5.89
CA ALA A 93 9.72 -27.51 -6.23
C ALA A 93 10.89 -26.54 -5.97
N PRO A 94 12.07 -27.06 -5.56
CA PRO A 94 13.26 -26.24 -5.40
C PRO A 94 13.61 -25.44 -6.66
N GLY A 95 14.01 -24.18 -6.48
CA GLY A 95 14.35 -23.27 -7.60
C GLY A 95 13.15 -22.59 -8.25
N THR A 96 11.94 -22.75 -7.71
CA THR A 96 10.74 -22.01 -8.12
C THR A 96 10.44 -20.84 -7.20
N TRP A 97 9.78 -19.83 -7.73
CA TRP A 97 9.29 -18.69 -6.96
C TRP A 97 8.30 -19.11 -5.86
N GLY A 98 7.41 -20.07 -6.12
CA GLY A 98 6.43 -20.55 -5.14
C GLY A 98 7.07 -21.21 -3.92
N ALA A 99 8.15 -21.99 -4.12
CA ALA A 99 8.92 -22.55 -3.01
C ALA A 99 9.59 -21.46 -2.17
N CYS A 100 10.18 -20.45 -2.82
CA CYS A 100 10.75 -19.29 -2.14
C CYS A 100 9.66 -18.50 -1.38
N LEU A 101 8.56 -18.18 -2.04
CA LEU A 101 7.45 -17.41 -1.47
C LEU A 101 6.85 -18.12 -0.25
N LYS A 102 6.66 -19.43 -0.32
CA LYS A 102 6.21 -20.22 0.82
C LYS A 102 7.14 -20.07 2.02
N TYR A 103 8.45 -20.14 1.79
CA TYR A 103 9.46 -19.92 2.83
C TYR A 103 9.41 -18.49 3.39
N LEU A 104 9.23 -17.46 2.55
CA LEU A 104 9.06 -16.07 3.01
C LEU A 104 7.87 -15.93 3.95
N MET A 105 6.76 -16.57 3.60
CA MET A 105 5.52 -16.45 4.37
C MET A 105 5.48 -17.35 5.62
N THR A 106 6.48 -18.21 5.86
CA THR A 106 6.51 -19.10 7.04
C THR A 106 7.72 -18.90 7.94
N GLU A 107 8.90 -18.64 7.38
CA GLU A 107 10.18 -18.66 8.09
C GLU A 107 10.81 -17.29 8.29
N THR A 108 10.36 -16.25 7.58
CA THR A 108 10.95 -14.90 7.69
C THR A 108 10.03 -13.94 8.45
N GLU A 109 10.55 -12.75 8.74
CA GLU A 109 9.80 -11.65 9.36
C GLU A 109 8.65 -11.11 8.48
N LEU A 110 8.65 -11.44 7.18
CA LEU A 110 7.62 -11.00 6.25
C LEU A 110 6.24 -11.60 6.57
N LYS A 111 6.19 -12.74 7.28
CA LYS A 111 4.95 -13.38 7.73
C LYS A 111 4.17 -12.56 8.77
N ASP A 112 4.88 -11.74 9.54
CA ASP A 112 4.32 -10.95 10.64
C ASP A 112 3.77 -9.61 10.15
N LEU A 113 4.00 -9.28 8.86
CA LEU A 113 3.43 -8.09 8.24
C LEU A 113 1.91 -8.23 8.14
N VAL A 114 1.21 -7.14 8.42
CA VAL A 114 -0.25 -7.07 8.39
C VAL A 114 -0.69 -6.00 7.42
N ASN A 115 -1.62 -6.35 6.54
CA ASN A 115 -2.32 -5.39 5.71
C ASN A 115 -3.29 -4.58 6.60
N PRO A 116 -3.10 -3.26 6.75
CA PRO A 116 -3.90 -2.42 7.65
C PRO A 116 -5.35 -2.19 7.15
N PHE A 117 -5.67 -2.56 5.90
CA PHE A 117 -7.01 -2.48 5.34
C PHE A 117 -7.87 -3.70 5.69
N PHE A 118 -7.28 -4.90 5.67
CA PHE A 118 -8.01 -6.16 5.92
C PHE A 118 -7.66 -6.85 7.24
N LYS A 119 -6.59 -6.40 7.93
CA LYS A 119 -6.04 -7.04 9.14
C LYS A 119 -5.65 -8.51 8.92
N GLU A 120 -5.28 -8.83 7.69
CA GLU A 120 -4.76 -10.13 7.24
C GLU A 120 -3.32 -9.93 6.73
N PRO A 121 -2.52 -11.00 6.57
CA PRO A 121 -1.24 -10.89 5.88
C PRO A 121 -1.39 -10.24 4.49
N PRO A 122 -0.45 -9.39 4.05
CA PRO A 122 -0.47 -8.81 2.72
C PRO A 122 -0.53 -9.91 1.66
N LYS A 123 -1.56 -9.85 0.80
CA LYS A 123 -1.71 -10.76 -0.32
C LYS A 123 -0.77 -10.32 -1.43
N LEU A 124 -0.12 -11.28 -2.08
CA LEU A 124 0.55 -11.03 -3.34
C LEU A 124 -0.46 -11.19 -4.48
N ILE A 125 -0.62 -10.14 -5.27
CA ILE A 125 -1.56 -10.12 -6.39
C ILE A 125 -0.84 -9.72 -7.69
N ALA A 126 -1.48 -9.99 -8.82
CA ALA A 126 -0.93 -9.72 -10.14
C ALA A 126 -0.74 -8.22 -10.43
N GLN A 127 -1.71 -7.41 -10.00
CA GLN A 127 -1.77 -5.99 -10.29
C GLN A 127 -2.75 -5.30 -9.35
N CYS A 128 -2.55 -4.01 -9.11
CA CYS A 128 -3.51 -3.17 -8.40
C CYS A 128 -4.68 -2.81 -9.34
N VAL A 129 -5.90 -3.11 -8.93
CA VAL A 129 -7.11 -2.90 -9.73
C VAL A 129 -8.08 -1.99 -8.96
N PRO A 130 -8.32 -0.75 -9.42
CA PRO A 130 -9.18 0.20 -8.69
C PRO A 130 -10.64 -0.23 -8.53
N SER A 131 -11.16 -1.07 -9.45
CA SER A 131 -12.50 -1.64 -9.35
C SER A 131 -12.60 -2.80 -8.36
N ASP A 132 -11.48 -3.42 -7.99
CA ASP A 132 -11.42 -4.54 -7.06
C ASP A 132 -11.10 -4.05 -5.65
N ARG A 133 -12.12 -4.14 -4.79
CA ARG A 133 -12.05 -3.72 -3.39
C ARG A 133 -11.24 -4.66 -2.50
N SER A 134 -10.69 -5.75 -3.02
CA SER A 134 -9.80 -6.66 -2.29
C SER A 134 -8.31 -6.31 -2.41
N THR A 135 -7.98 -5.39 -3.31
CA THR A 135 -6.58 -5.01 -3.61
C THR A 135 -5.91 -4.06 -2.62
N PRO A 136 -6.60 -3.18 -1.85
CA PRO A 136 -5.91 -2.23 -0.97
C PRO A 136 -4.93 -2.87 0.01
N GLY A 137 -3.69 -2.38 0.04
CA GLY A 137 -2.59 -2.91 0.87
C GLY A 137 -2.03 -4.26 0.41
N ALA A 138 -2.45 -4.79 -0.74
CA ALA A 138 -1.79 -5.91 -1.38
C ALA A 138 -0.45 -5.49 -1.99
N ILE A 139 0.42 -6.48 -2.21
CA ILE A 139 1.74 -6.31 -2.79
C ILE A 139 1.74 -6.93 -4.18
N VAL A 140 2.35 -6.25 -5.13
CA VAL A 140 2.57 -6.73 -6.49
C VAL A 140 4.08 -6.84 -6.68
N ILE A 141 4.53 -8.00 -7.14
CA ILE A 141 5.94 -8.27 -7.44
C ILE A 141 6.02 -8.68 -8.91
N GLU A 142 6.70 -7.87 -9.70
CA GLU A 142 6.87 -8.08 -11.14
C GLU A 142 8.34 -8.34 -11.45
N ASP A 143 8.63 -9.29 -12.33
CA ASP A 143 9.95 -9.47 -12.94
C ASP A 143 10.05 -8.56 -14.16
N LEU A 144 11.11 -7.77 -14.21
CA LEU A 144 11.43 -6.87 -15.32
C LEU A 144 12.41 -7.58 -16.25
N MET A 145 11.87 -8.31 -17.22
CA MET A 145 12.71 -8.94 -18.24
C MET A 145 13.22 -7.90 -19.25
N PRO A 146 14.53 -7.86 -19.54
CA PRO A 146 15.08 -6.96 -20.53
C PRO A 146 14.57 -7.34 -21.93
N THR A 147 14.11 -6.36 -22.69
CA THR A 147 13.65 -6.60 -24.06
C THR A 147 14.82 -6.68 -25.05
N PRO A 148 14.63 -7.32 -26.22
CA PRO A 148 15.67 -7.35 -27.24
C PRO A 148 16.06 -5.94 -27.70
N ALA A 149 17.36 -5.77 -28.00
CA ALA A 149 17.90 -4.51 -28.50
C ALA A 149 17.12 -4.03 -29.74
N GLY A 150 16.72 -2.75 -29.73
CA GLY A 150 15.87 -2.15 -30.76
C GLY A 150 14.38 -2.06 -30.39
N SER A 151 13.97 -2.62 -29.25
CA SER A 151 12.63 -2.43 -28.69
C SER A 151 12.43 -1.03 -28.13
N ALA A 152 11.22 -0.48 -28.24
CA ALA A 152 10.90 0.86 -27.74
C ALA A 152 10.86 0.95 -26.21
N LEU A 153 10.61 -0.17 -25.53
CA LEU A 153 10.59 -0.26 -24.07
C LEU A 153 11.77 -1.14 -23.63
N PRO A 154 12.60 -0.71 -22.65
CA PRO A 154 13.78 -1.46 -22.22
C PRO A 154 13.45 -2.72 -21.41
N PHE A 155 12.28 -2.77 -20.78
CA PHE A 155 11.85 -3.90 -19.94
C PHE A 155 10.38 -4.21 -20.18
N VAL A 156 10.01 -5.49 -20.04
CA VAL A 156 8.63 -5.95 -19.93
C VAL A 156 8.43 -6.48 -18.53
N ALA A 157 7.47 -5.90 -17.81
CA ALA A 157 7.05 -6.37 -16.51
C ALA A 157 6.14 -7.58 -16.66
N SER A 158 6.50 -8.68 -15.99
CA SER A 158 5.69 -9.90 -15.92
C SER A 158 5.42 -10.23 -14.46
N GLN A 159 4.20 -10.66 -14.14
CA GLN A 159 3.90 -11.15 -12.79
C GLN A 159 4.72 -12.42 -12.51
N LEU A 160 5.36 -12.51 -11.33
CA LEU A 160 5.91 -13.78 -10.87
C LEU A 160 4.77 -14.73 -10.49
N VAL A 161 4.68 -15.85 -11.20
CA VAL A 161 3.82 -16.97 -10.85
C VAL A 161 4.61 -18.02 -10.08
N GLU A 162 3.92 -18.87 -9.33
CA GLU A 162 4.59 -19.80 -8.40
C GLU A 162 5.52 -20.80 -9.08
N ALA A 163 5.27 -21.15 -10.34
CA ALA A 163 6.11 -22.07 -11.11
C ALA A 163 7.34 -21.39 -11.74
N ASP A 164 7.45 -20.06 -11.65
CA ASP A 164 8.52 -19.34 -12.32
C ASP A 164 9.89 -19.71 -11.76
N PRO A 165 10.89 -19.95 -12.62
CA PRO A 165 12.23 -20.25 -12.18
C PRO A 165 12.90 -19.00 -11.61
N ILE A 166 13.58 -19.18 -10.48
CA ILE A 166 14.42 -18.14 -9.87
C ILE A 166 15.91 -18.46 -10.06
N ASP A 167 16.27 -19.17 -11.14
CA ASP A 167 17.63 -19.66 -11.39
C ASP A 167 18.60 -18.59 -11.89
N TYR A 168 18.11 -17.46 -12.39
CA TYR A 168 18.88 -16.32 -12.89
C TYR A 168 18.67 -15.07 -12.03
N LYS A 169 19.55 -14.07 -12.20
CA LYS A 169 19.48 -12.77 -11.52
C LYS A 169 18.31 -11.94 -12.07
N MET A 170 17.30 -11.71 -11.25
CA MET A 170 16.04 -11.08 -11.65
C MET A 170 16.07 -9.59 -11.32
N GLN A 171 15.32 -8.79 -12.06
CA GLN A 171 15.11 -7.39 -11.72
C GLN A 171 13.67 -7.23 -11.27
N LEU A 172 13.43 -7.21 -9.96
CA LEU A 172 12.08 -7.17 -9.41
C LEU A 172 11.60 -5.75 -9.21
N ARG A 173 10.33 -5.48 -9.53
CA ARG A 173 9.61 -4.28 -9.11
C ARG A 173 8.63 -4.64 -8.00
N ILE A 174 8.73 -3.94 -6.88
CA ILE A 174 7.77 -4.04 -5.78
C ILE A 174 6.84 -2.84 -5.80
N THR A 175 5.55 -3.13 -5.81
CA THR A 175 4.47 -2.14 -5.80
C THR A 175 3.47 -2.50 -4.72
N VAL A 176 2.90 -1.50 -4.06
CA VAL A 176 1.84 -1.66 -3.07
C VAL A 176 0.58 -0.99 -3.57
N CYS A 177 -0.58 -1.60 -3.36
CA CYS A 177 -1.85 -0.99 -3.75
C CYS A 177 -2.35 -0.04 -2.66
N ASP A 178 -2.71 1.18 -3.04
CA ASP A 178 -3.29 2.16 -2.13
C ASP A 178 -4.76 1.84 -1.79
N LYS A 179 -5.39 2.70 -0.98
CA LYS A 179 -6.81 2.57 -0.63
C LYS A 179 -7.74 2.48 -1.84
N GLY A 180 -7.43 3.21 -2.91
CA GLY A 180 -8.20 3.24 -4.15
C GLY A 180 -7.89 2.10 -5.11
N GLY A 181 -6.98 1.18 -4.74
CA GLY A 181 -6.51 0.12 -5.63
C GLY A 181 -5.56 0.61 -6.71
N TYR A 182 -4.93 1.77 -6.52
CA TYR A 182 -3.91 2.31 -7.42
C TYR A 182 -2.50 1.86 -7.00
N PRO A 183 -1.59 1.64 -7.96
CA PRO A 183 -0.24 1.20 -7.67
C PRO A 183 0.62 2.33 -7.10
N ILE A 184 1.30 2.05 -5.99
CA ILE A 184 2.40 2.86 -5.42
C ILE A 184 3.69 2.08 -5.64
N LYS A 185 4.52 2.53 -6.57
CA LYS A 185 5.85 1.95 -6.81
C LYS A 185 6.73 2.20 -5.58
N ILE A 186 7.26 1.13 -4.98
CA ILE A 186 8.17 1.21 -3.84
C ILE A 186 9.61 1.30 -4.36
N THR A 187 10.05 0.26 -5.08
CA THR A 187 11.39 0.21 -5.65
C THR A 187 11.48 -0.78 -6.81
N GLU A 188 12.56 -0.67 -7.56
CA GLU A 188 13.06 -1.72 -8.45
C GLU A 188 14.41 -2.17 -7.88
N LEU A 189 14.57 -3.47 -7.70
CA LEU A 189 15.75 -4.06 -7.08
C LEU A 189 16.23 -5.25 -7.90
N GLU A 190 17.48 -5.61 -7.67
CA GLU A 190 18.04 -6.83 -8.19
C GLU A 190 17.87 -7.92 -7.14
N PHE A 191 17.21 -9.01 -7.52
CA PHE A 191 17.06 -10.19 -6.70
C PHE A 191 17.89 -11.28 -7.32
#